data_AF-A0AAV2AUY2-F1
#
_entry.id   AF-A0AAV2AUY2-F1
#
_cell.length_a   1.000
_cell.length_b   1.000
_cell.length_c   1.000
_cell.angle_alpha   90.00
_cell.angle_beta   90.00
_cell.angle_gamma   90.00
#
_symmetry.space_group_name_H-M   'P 1'
#
loop_
_entity.id
_entity.type
_entity.pdbx_description
1 polymer ?
#
loop_
_entity_poly.entity_id
_entity_poly.type
_entity_poly.pdbx_seq_one_letter_code
_entity_poly.pdbx_strand_id
1 'polypeptide(L)'
;MEKIDFDTIPARVLNCSSRLLLGKLLNPEKKILSSDNYARDYRGLAEQMQFGFDDIRNFQRREDPTMKILEEWTVQPTATIGKLIQFLENMGRHDVIQDLQPRFENDAKVYLQQIEKSRESPLQVPEVTSCPSQSYQMNELNILTREDAFTGEPTYYDAYISYADEDIQFVYNLVQYLESNGFKVFIRTRDLLAGHSEYETNMQLIQERIWGWMI
;
A
#
# COMPACT_ATOMS: atom_id res chain seq x y z
N MET A 1 10.15 -5.83 -24.48
CA MET A 1 9.40 -5.12 -23.43
C MET A 1 9.75 -3.66 -23.55
N GLU A 2 8.77 -2.79 -23.82
CA GLU A 2 9.00 -1.35 -23.74
C GLU A 2 9.43 -1.01 -22.31
N LYS A 3 10.54 -0.28 -22.20
CA LYS A 3 11.06 0.15 -20.90
C LYS A 3 10.17 1.29 -20.42
N ILE A 4 9.44 1.06 -19.34
CA ILE A 4 8.60 2.09 -18.71
C ILE A 4 9.50 3.22 -18.21
N ASP A 5 9.18 4.45 -18.59
CA ASP A 5 9.89 5.63 -18.12
C ASP A 5 9.31 6.11 -16.78
N PHE A 6 9.93 5.70 -15.68
CA PHE A 6 9.49 6.03 -14.31
C PHE A 6 9.63 7.52 -13.96
N ASP A 7 10.41 8.30 -14.70
CA ASP A 7 10.55 9.74 -14.44
C ASP A 7 9.30 10.53 -14.80
N THR A 8 8.45 9.98 -15.68
CA THR A 8 7.18 10.60 -16.10
C THR A 8 6.02 10.24 -15.17
N ILE A 9 6.18 9.25 -14.30
CA ILE A 9 5.10 8.66 -13.50
C ILE A 9 5.09 9.28 -12.10
N PRO A 10 4.01 9.98 -11.70
CA PRO A 10 3.91 10.58 -10.38
C PRO A 10 3.99 9.54 -9.26
N ALA A 11 4.72 9.82 -8.19
CA ALA A 11 4.88 8.90 -7.07
C ALA A 11 3.57 8.64 -6.29
N ARG A 12 2.57 9.55 -6.40
CA ARG A 12 1.22 9.33 -5.85
C ARG A 12 0.51 8.09 -6.40
N VAL A 13 0.96 7.59 -7.55
CA VAL A 13 0.45 6.37 -8.20
C VAL A 13 0.81 5.10 -7.43
N LEU A 14 1.89 5.14 -6.62
CA LEU A 14 2.33 3.99 -5.84
C LEU A 14 1.19 3.48 -4.97
N ASN A 15 0.85 2.21 -5.14
CA ASN A 15 -0.24 1.57 -4.43
C ASN A 15 0.10 1.40 -2.93
N CYS A 16 -0.89 1.06 -2.12
CA CYS A 16 -0.69 0.83 -0.68
C CYS A 16 0.35 -0.27 -0.41
N SER A 17 0.35 -1.35 -1.18
CA SER A 17 1.30 -2.47 -1.02
C SER A 17 2.75 -2.13 -1.30
N SER A 18 3.02 -1.29 -2.30
CA SER A 18 4.33 -0.76 -2.64
C SER A 18 4.84 0.13 -1.49
N ARG A 19 3.96 0.97 -0.92
CA ARG A 19 4.28 1.82 0.23
C ARG A 19 4.53 1.03 1.51
N LEU A 20 3.73 0.00 1.78
CA LEU A 20 3.91 -0.88 2.93
C LEU A 20 5.20 -1.71 2.82
N LEU A 21 5.52 -2.21 1.62
CA LEU A 21 6.78 -2.92 1.41
C LEU A 21 7.98 -1.98 1.56
N LEU A 22 7.90 -0.74 1.06
CA LEU A 22 8.90 0.30 1.34
C LEU A 22 9.08 0.52 2.84
N GLY A 23 7.98 0.67 3.59
CA GLY A 23 8.03 0.81 5.05
C GLY A 23 8.70 -0.37 5.74
N LYS A 24 8.32 -1.60 5.38
CA LYS A 24 8.96 -2.82 5.90
C LYS A 24 10.48 -2.85 5.66
N LEU A 25 10.93 -2.36 4.51
CA LEU A 25 12.35 -2.40 4.10
C LEU A 25 13.19 -1.23 4.61
N LEU A 26 12.58 -0.09 4.93
CA LEU A 26 13.26 1.17 5.27
C LEU A 26 13.02 1.66 6.70
N ASN A 27 11.97 1.22 7.39
CA ASN A 27 11.73 1.57 8.79
C ASN A 27 12.81 1.05 9.75
N PRO A 28 13.39 -0.16 9.57
CA PRO A 28 14.43 -0.64 10.47
C PRO A 28 15.70 0.24 10.39
N GLU A 29 16.06 0.87 11.51
CA GLU A 29 17.21 1.78 11.56
C GLU A 29 18.53 1.07 11.20
N LYS A 30 19.31 1.73 10.33
CA LYS A 30 20.65 1.29 9.92
C LYS A 30 21.68 2.30 10.44
N LYS A 31 22.71 1.78 11.10
CA LYS A 31 23.82 2.62 11.64
C LYS A 31 24.87 2.98 10.59
N ILE A 32 24.91 2.22 9.49
CA ILE A 32 25.88 2.41 8.41
C ILE A 32 25.30 3.41 7.43
N LEU A 33 26.07 4.46 7.14
CA LEU A 33 25.74 5.45 6.11
C LEU A 33 26.08 4.93 4.71
N SER A 34 25.43 5.49 3.70
CA SER A 34 25.79 5.29 2.30
C SER A 34 27.13 5.98 1.96
N SER A 35 27.67 5.71 0.78
CA SER A 35 28.82 6.42 0.21
C SER A 35 28.59 7.94 0.16
N ASP A 36 27.34 8.35 -0.08
CA ASP A 36 26.92 9.75 -0.18
C ASP A 36 26.54 10.37 1.18
N ASN A 37 26.92 9.72 2.28
CA ASN A 37 26.68 10.16 3.66
C ASN A 37 25.21 10.23 4.11
N TYR A 38 24.28 9.64 3.34
CA TYR A 38 22.89 9.46 3.75
C TYR A 38 22.71 8.23 4.64
N ALA A 39 21.75 8.29 5.58
CA ALA A 39 21.31 7.10 6.30
C ALA A 39 20.65 6.10 5.35
N ARG A 40 20.83 4.80 5.59
CA ARG A 40 20.33 3.71 4.72
C ARG A 40 18.93 3.23 5.10
N ASP A 41 18.16 4.09 5.77
CA ASP A 41 16.81 3.87 6.30
C ASP A 41 15.91 5.08 5.98
N TYR A 42 14.70 5.09 6.54
CA TYR A 42 13.70 6.16 6.33
C TYR A 42 14.24 7.58 6.58
N ARG A 43 15.27 7.76 7.42
CA ARG A 43 15.84 9.08 7.72
C ARG A 43 16.58 9.65 6.52
N GLY A 44 17.40 8.84 5.84
CA GLY A 44 18.10 9.27 4.64
C GLY A 44 17.13 9.57 3.51
N LEU A 45 16.05 8.78 3.40
CA LEU A 45 14.98 9.05 2.45
C LEU A 45 14.32 10.41 2.71
N ALA A 46 13.98 10.70 3.97
CA ALA A 46 13.39 11.98 4.37
C ALA A 46 14.34 13.17 4.13
N GLU A 47 15.62 13.03 4.45
CA GLU A 47 16.64 14.05 4.19
C GLU A 47 16.74 14.37 2.69
N GLN A 48 16.76 13.35 1.83
CA GLN A 48 16.79 13.54 0.37
C GLN A 48 15.51 14.19 -0.17
N MET A 49 14.37 13.94 0.48
CA MET A 49 13.10 14.60 0.19
C MET A 49 12.99 16.01 0.79
N GLN A 50 14.07 16.52 1.39
CA GLN A 50 14.21 17.86 1.97
C GLN A 50 13.34 18.10 3.22
N PHE A 51 12.99 17.03 3.94
CA PHE A 51 12.37 17.17 5.27
C PHE A 51 13.41 17.63 6.30
N GLY A 52 12.98 18.49 7.23
CA GLY A 52 13.83 18.99 8.28
C GLY A 52 14.06 17.98 9.40
N PHE A 53 15.02 18.27 10.27
CA PHE A 53 15.33 17.41 11.43
C PHE A 53 14.11 17.19 12.35
N ASP A 54 13.32 18.24 12.58
CA ASP A 54 12.12 18.14 13.43
C ASP A 54 11.02 17.28 12.78
N ASP A 55 10.90 17.32 11.45
CA ASP A 55 9.97 16.47 10.70
C ASP A 55 10.38 15.00 10.84
N ILE A 56 11.66 14.70 10.63
CA ILE A 56 12.22 13.34 10.78
C ILE A 56 11.97 12.80 12.19
N ARG A 57 12.17 13.63 13.22
CA ARG A 57 11.89 13.26 14.61
C ARG A 57 10.41 13.03 14.87
N ASN A 58 9.52 13.74 14.19
CA ASN A 58 8.08 13.52 14.26
C ASN A 58 7.69 12.21 13.56
N PHE A 59 8.29 11.89 12.40
CA PHE A 59 8.05 10.64 11.70
C PHE A 59 8.49 9.42 12.53
N GLN A 60 9.62 9.51 13.24
CA GLN A 60 10.11 8.44 14.12
C GLN A 60 9.10 8.02 15.21
N ARG A 61 8.18 8.91 15.60
CA ARG A 61 7.14 8.61 16.61
C ARG A 61 5.93 7.86 16.03
N ARG A 62 5.85 7.73 14.70
CA ARG A 62 4.76 7.05 14.00
C ARG A 62 5.06 5.56 13.93
N GLU A 63 4.00 4.75 13.80
CA GLU A 63 4.11 3.30 13.65
C GLU A 63 4.83 2.91 12.35
N ASP A 64 4.56 3.64 11.27
CA ASP A 64 5.26 3.53 9.99
C ASP A 64 5.80 4.91 9.55
N PRO A 65 7.06 5.23 9.87
CA PRO A 65 7.71 6.48 9.47
C PRO A 65 7.78 6.66 7.95
N THR A 66 8.16 5.61 7.21
CA THR A 66 8.33 5.68 5.74
C THR A 66 6.99 5.93 5.06
N MET A 67 5.92 5.26 5.49
CA MET A 67 4.59 5.49 4.94
C MET A 67 4.18 6.95 5.12
N LYS A 68 4.46 7.53 6.30
CA LYS A 68 4.13 8.93 6.56
C LYS A 68 4.95 9.91 5.70
N ILE A 69 6.25 9.64 5.54
CA ILE A 69 7.13 10.42 4.64
C ILE A 69 6.58 10.39 3.20
N LEU A 70 6.18 9.22 2.70
CA LEU A 70 5.64 9.07 1.36
C LEU A 70 4.30 9.79 1.19
N GLU A 71 3.40 9.73 2.17
CA GLU A 71 2.14 10.50 2.15
C GLU A 71 2.38 12.00 1.99
N GLU A 72 3.35 12.56 2.72
CA GLU A 72 3.63 14.00 2.67
C GLU A 72 4.41 14.40 1.41
N TRP A 73 5.36 13.58 0.97
CA TRP A 73 6.17 13.86 -0.20
C TRP A 73 5.40 13.73 -1.52
N THR A 74 4.53 12.73 -1.65
CA THR A 74 3.80 12.43 -2.90
C THR A 74 2.79 13.51 -3.30
N VAL A 75 2.48 14.46 -2.41
CA VAL A 75 1.68 15.65 -2.71
C VAL A 75 2.41 16.60 -3.66
N GLN A 76 3.76 16.59 -3.66
CA GLN A 76 4.55 17.48 -4.50
C GLN A 76 4.42 17.07 -5.99
N PRO A 77 4.20 18.02 -6.92
CA PRO A 77 4.07 17.71 -8.35
C PRO A 77 5.38 17.19 -8.95
N THR A 78 6.50 17.45 -8.28
CA THR A 78 7.83 17.00 -8.67
C THR A 78 8.14 15.58 -8.21
N ALA A 79 7.28 14.95 -7.40
CA ALA A 79 7.49 13.60 -6.86
C ALA A 79 7.13 12.55 -7.90
N THR A 80 8.14 11.80 -8.37
CA THR A 80 8.01 10.75 -9.40
C THR A 80 8.60 9.45 -8.90
N ILE A 81 8.16 8.32 -9.47
CA ILE A 81 8.72 7.01 -9.12
C ILE A 81 10.23 6.98 -9.46
N GLY A 82 10.64 7.59 -10.57
CA GLY A 82 12.05 7.70 -10.95
C GLY A 82 12.90 8.43 -9.90
N LYS A 83 12.41 9.54 -9.33
CA LYS A 83 13.11 10.22 -8.23
C LYS A 83 13.19 9.38 -6.96
N LEU A 84 12.14 8.63 -6.64
CA LEU A 84 12.18 7.71 -5.51
C LEU A 84 13.27 6.66 -5.70
N ILE A 85 13.37 6.08 -6.91
CA ILE A 85 14.44 5.13 -7.26
C ILE A 85 15.81 5.80 -7.11
N GLN A 86 15.98 7.02 -7.63
CA GLN A 86 17.23 7.78 -7.49
C GLN A 86 17.62 8.01 -6.02
N PHE A 87 16.66 8.30 -5.14
CA PHE A 87 16.94 8.42 -3.70
C PHE A 87 17.42 7.10 -3.11
N LEU A 88 16.76 5.98 -3.43
CA LEU A 88 17.18 4.66 -2.98
C LEU A 88 18.59 4.28 -3.49
N GLU A 89 18.96 4.70 -4.71
CA GLU A 89 20.30 4.50 -5.26
C GLU A 89 21.36 5.30 -4.49
N ASN A 90 21.12 6.57 -4.20
CA ASN A 90 22.03 7.41 -3.41
C ASN A 90 22.19 6.89 -1.96
N MET A 91 21.14 6.27 -1.41
CA MET A 91 21.21 5.55 -0.13
C MET A 91 21.92 4.19 -0.23
N GLY A 92 22.34 3.77 -1.42
CA GLY A 92 22.96 2.46 -1.67
C GLY A 92 22.02 1.29 -1.33
N ARG A 93 20.71 1.46 -1.47
CA ARG A 93 19.68 0.44 -1.19
C ARG A 93 19.20 -0.24 -2.47
N HIS A 94 20.15 -0.75 -3.25
CA HIS A 94 19.86 -1.48 -4.51
C HIS A 94 19.02 -2.76 -4.28
N ASP A 95 19.14 -3.38 -3.10
CA ASP A 95 18.33 -4.52 -2.71
C ASP A 95 16.84 -4.16 -2.63
N VAL A 96 16.53 -2.98 -2.08
CA VAL A 96 15.14 -2.47 -1.99
C VAL A 96 14.58 -2.19 -3.37
N ILE A 97 15.38 -1.59 -4.26
CA ILE A 97 14.99 -1.33 -5.65
C ILE A 97 14.65 -2.65 -6.36
N GLN A 98 15.51 -3.67 -6.22
CA GLN A 98 15.30 -4.97 -6.84
C GLN A 98 14.01 -5.64 -6.35
N ASP A 99 13.73 -5.60 -5.05
CA ASP A 99 12.54 -6.21 -4.46
C ASP A 99 11.23 -5.48 -4.87
N LEU A 100 11.29 -4.16 -5.06
CA LEU A 100 10.13 -3.33 -5.40
C LEU A 100 9.91 -3.15 -6.90
N GLN A 101 10.91 -3.41 -7.73
CA GLN A 101 10.83 -3.26 -9.17
C GLN A 101 9.56 -3.88 -9.79
N PRO A 102 9.16 -5.14 -9.51
CA PRO A 102 7.94 -5.69 -10.10
C PRO A 102 6.68 -4.92 -9.70
N ARG A 103 6.63 -4.36 -8.48
CA ARG A 103 5.49 -3.57 -8.00
C ARG A 103 5.44 -2.19 -8.65
N PHE A 104 6.59 -1.52 -8.80
CA PHE A 104 6.66 -0.26 -9.53
C PHE A 104 6.24 -0.41 -10.99
N GLU A 105 6.65 -1.49 -11.64
CA GLU A 105 6.22 -1.79 -13.02
C GLU A 105 4.71 -2.04 -13.09
N ASN A 106 4.12 -2.74 -12.12
CA ASN A 106 2.69 -2.98 -12.08
C ASN A 106 1.90 -1.68 -11.86
N ASP A 107 2.28 -0.89 -10.86
CA ASP A 107 1.65 0.39 -10.53
C ASP A 107 1.69 1.36 -11.72
N ALA A 108 2.84 1.42 -12.40
CA ALA A 108 3.03 2.20 -13.61
C ALA A 108 2.11 1.74 -14.76
N LYS A 109 2.03 0.42 -15.02
CA LYS A 109 1.18 -0.13 -16.08
C LYS A 109 -0.29 0.19 -15.83
N VAL A 110 -0.77 -0.02 -14.61
CA VAL A 110 -2.16 0.25 -14.25
C VAL A 110 -2.50 1.73 -14.43
N TYR A 111 -1.59 2.63 -14.05
CA TYR A 111 -1.76 4.06 -14.25
C TYR A 111 -1.80 4.47 -15.73
N LEU A 112 -0.90 3.94 -16.56
CA LEU A 112 -0.89 4.23 -17.99
C LEU A 112 -2.17 3.73 -18.68
N GLN A 113 -2.61 2.51 -18.36
CA GLN A 113 -3.88 1.97 -18.86
C GLN A 113 -5.07 2.84 -18.44
N GLN A 114 -5.07 3.39 -17.22
CA GLN A 114 -6.13 4.28 -16.75
C GLN A 114 -6.14 5.59 -17.53
N ILE A 115 -4.96 6.15 -17.82
CA ILE A 115 -4.83 7.34 -18.67
C ILE A 115 -5.40 7.05 -20.07
N GLU A 116 -5.02 5.94 -20.70
CA GLU A 116 -5.51 5.57 -22.03
C GLU A 116 -7.04 5.44 -22.06
N LYS A 117 -7.63 4.70 -21.12
CA LYS A 117 -9.08 4.56 -20.98
C LYS A 117 -9.80 5.90 -20.83
N SER A 118 -9.24 6.81 -20.03
CA SER A 118 -9.80 8.15 -19.82
C SER A 118 -9.73 9.05 -21.05
N ARG A 119 -8.79 8.79 -21.98
CA ARG A 119 -8.69 9.51 -23.26
C ARG A 119 -9.72 9.01 -24.28
N GLU A 120 -10.19 7.76 -24.13
CA GLU A 120 -11.16 7.14 -25.03
C GLU A 120 -12.64 7.39 -24.63
N SER A 121 -12.91 7.83 -23.39
CA SER A 121 -14.27 8.17 -22.92
C SER A 121 -14.53 9.69 -22.95
N PRO A 122 -15.77 10.16 -23.21
CA PRO A 122 -16.06 11.60 -23.18
C PRO A 122 -15.86 12.16 -21.77
N LEU A 123 -15.14 13.29 -21.69
CA LEU A 123 -14.84 14.05 -20.48
C LEU A 123 -16.14 14.37 -19.71
N GLN A 124 -16.40 13.66 -18.61
CA GLN A 124 -17.37 14.14 -17.63
C GLN A 124 -16.84 15.46 -17.06
N VAL A 125 -17.69 16.49 -17.12
CA VAL A 125 -17.42 17.83 -16.58
C VAL A 125 -17.10 17.70 -15.09
N PRO A 126 -16.05 18.39 -14.57
CA PRO A 126 -15.74 18.38 -13.14
C PRO A 126 -16.77 19.25 -12.39
N GLU A 127 -17.98 18.76 -12.22
CA GLU A 127 -19.00 19.40 -11.38
C GLU A 127 -19.32 18.55 -10.13
N VAL A 128 -18.86 19.11 -9.02
CA VAL A 128 -19.33 18.97 -7.62
C VAL A 128 -19.49 17.55 -7.07
N THR A 129 -18.37 16.94 -6.71
CA THR A 129 -18.31 16.07 -5.52
C THR A 129 -17.31 16.70 -4.56
N SER A 130 -17.73 17.00 -3.34
CA SER A 130 -16.91 17.62 -2.27
C SER A 130 -15.81 16.71 -1.71
N CYS A 131 -15.34 15.74 -2.49
CA CYS A 131 -14.28 14.80 -2.16
C CYS A 131 -13.23 14.86 -3.29
N PRO A 132 -11.92 14.96 -2.98
CA PRO A 132 -10.89 15.00 -4.01
C PRO A 132 -10.95 13.72 -4.87
N SER A 133 -11.21 13.90 -6.17
CA SER A 133 -11.05 12.96 -7.30
C SER A 133 -10.80 11.47 -6.97
N GLN A 134 -11.88 10.69 -7.10
CA GLN A 134 -12.05 9.24 -6.87
C GLN A 134 -11.25 8.29 -7.80
N SER A 135 -10.27 8.74 -8.60
CA SER A 135 -9.58 7.83 -9.53
C SER A 135 -8.47 6.98 -8.88
N TYR A 136 -7.84 7.46 -7.80
CA TYR A 136 -6.86 6.69 -7.02
C TYR A 136 -7.53 5.66 -6.10
N GLN A 137 -8.80 5.90 -5.75
CA GLN A 137 -9.58 4.98 -4.93
C GLN A 137 -9.93 3.70 -5.68
N MET A 138 -10.03 3.68 -7.01
CA MET A 138 -10.48 2.48 -7.74
C MET A 138 -9.54 1.26 -7.58
N ASN A 139 -8.23 1.48 -7.38
CA ASN A 139 -7.29 0.40 -7.08
C ASN A 139 -7.18 0.11 -5.58
N GLU A 140 -7.35 1.13 -4.72
CA GLU A 140 -7.46 0.94 -3.27
C GLU A 140 -8.75 0.22 -2.87
N LEU A 141 -9.82 0.31 -3.68
CA LEU A 141 -11.09 -0.38 -3.47
C LEU A 141 -10.95 -1.91 -3.55
N ASN A 142 -9.90 -2.42 -4.20
CA ASN A 142 -9.60 -3.86 -4.20
C ASN A 142 -8.73 -4.30 -3.02
N ILE A 143 -8.25 -3.38 -2.18
CA ILE A 143 -7.47 -3.71 -0.99
C ILE A 143 -8.41 -3.66 0.20
N LEU A 144 -9.01 -4.80 0.54
CA LEU A 144 -10.03 -4.90 1.59
C LEU A 144 -9.44 -5.47 2.88
N THR A 145 -8.43 -6.32 2.76
CA THR A 145 -7.77 -6.97 3.89
C THR A 145 -6.33 -6.48 4.07
N ARG A 146 -5.79 -6.67 5.28
CA ARG A 146 -4.37 -6.43 5.57
C ARG A 146 -3.45 -7.26 4.69
N GLU A 147 -3.91 -8.45 4.31
CA GLU A 147 -3.11 -9.33 3.45
C GLU A 147 -3.12 -8.82 2.01
N ASP A 148 -4.25 -8.33 1.50
CA ASP A 148 -4.32 -7.63 0.21
C ASP A 148 -3.39 -6.43 0.18
N ALA A 149 -3.33 -5.70 1.31
CA ALA A 149 -2.47 -4.55 1.45
C ALA A 149 -1.00 -4.95 1.38
N PHE A 150 -0.63 -6.16 1.82
CA PHE A 150 0.74 -6.64 1.76
C PHE A 150 1.09 -7.28 0.41
N THR A 151 0.20 -8.09 -0.15
CA THR A 151 0.42 -8.81 -1.41
C THR A 151 0.26 -7.88 -2.61
N GLY A 152 -0.63 -6.90 -2.54
CA GLY A 152 -1.04 -6.08 -3.68
C GLY A 152 -2.03 -6.80 -4.61
N GLU A 153 -2.50 -7.98 -4.22
CA GLU A 153 -3.42 -8.84 -4.98
C GLU A 153 -4.61 -9.24 -4.08
N PRO A 154 -5.82 -9.44 -4.64
CA PRO A 154 -6.98 -9.89 -3.86
C PRO A 154 -6.74 -11.26 -3.21
N THR A 155 -6.87 -11.31 -1.90
CA THR A 155 -6.78 -12.54 -1.11
C THR A 155 -8.16 -13.19 -1.01
N TYR A 156 -8.22 -14.48 -1.30
CA TYR A 156 -9.42 -15.29 -1.16
C TYR A 156 -9.40 -16.06 0.17
N TYR A 157 -10.58 -16.21 0.76
CA TYR A 157 -10.79 -16.93 2.01
C TYR A 157 -11.80 -18.05 1.81
N ASP A 158 -11.67 -19.12 2.58
CA ASP A 158 -12.60 -20.26 2.56
C ASP A 158 -13.86 -19.97 3.39
N ALA A 159 -13.72 -19.16 4.45
CA ALA A 159 -14.82 -18.85 5.35
C ALA A 159 -14.70 -17.46 6.01
N TYR A 160 -15.86 -16.87 6.32
CA TYR A 160 -16.01 -15.68 7.16
C TYR A 160 -16.63 -16.06 8.50
N ILE A 161 -16.02 -15.63 9.60
CA ILE A 161 -16.61 -15.84 10.94
C ILE A 161 -17.23 -14.53 11.42
N SER A 162 -18.56 -14.55 11.58
CA SER A 162 -19.30 -13.51 12.29
C SER A 162 -19.32 -13.82 13.78
N TYR A 163 -18.93 -12.88 14.63
CA TYR A 163 -18.90 -13.06 16.09
C TYR A 163 -19.17 -11.75 16.84
N ALA A 164 -19.75 -11.87 18.03
CA ALA A 164 -19.87 -10.78 18.99
C ALA A 164 -18.54 -10.53 19.69
N ASP A 165 -18.28 -9.30 20.15
CA ASP A 165 -16.98 -8.93 20.74
C ASP A 165 -16.63 -9.78 21.96
N GLU A 166 -17.65 -10.27 22.69
CA GLU A 166 -17.50 -11.14 23.85
C GLU A 166 -16.93 -12.52 23.50
N ASP A 167 -17.17 -13.02 22.28
CA ASP A 167 -16.82 -14.37 21.85
C ASP A 167 -15.42 -14.48 21.21
N ILE A 168 -14.66 -13.38 21.17
CA ILE A 168 -13.40 -13.30 20.42
C ILE A 168 -12.37 -14.35 20.86
N GLN A 169 -12.32 -14.68 22.16
CA GLN A 169 -11.40 -15.70 22.68
C GLN A 169 -11.71 -17.09 22.12
N PHE A 170 -12.99 -17.43 21.98
CA PHE A 170 -13.42 -18.68 21.37
C PHE A 170 -13.10 -18.69 19.87
N VAL A 171 -13.33 -17.57 19.19
CA VAL A 171 -13.04 -17.40 17.76
C VAL A 171 -11.56 -17.63 17.46
N TYR A 172 -10.65 -17.15 18.29
CA TYR A 172 -9.22 -17.42 18.09
C TYR A 172 -8.88 -18.91 18.14
N ASN A 173 -9.46 -19.66 19.08
CA ASN A 173 -9.27 -21.12 19.15
C ASN A 173 -9.85 -21.83 17.92
N LEU A 174 -11.02 -21.38 17.45
CA LEU A 174 -11.66 -21.91 16.26
C LEU A 174 -10.84 -21.64 14.99
N VAL A 175 -10.34 -20.42 14.82
CA VAL A 175 -9.47 -20.03 13.69
C VAL A 175 -8.20 -20.87 13.71
N GLN A 176 -7.54 -21.01 14.87
CA GLN A 176 -6.34 -21.83 14.99
C GLN A 176 -6.60 -23.29 14.58
N TYR A 177 -7.75 -23.85 14.98
CA TYR A 177 -8.16 -25.19 14.57
C TYR A 177 -8.38 -25.30 13.06
N LEU A 178 -9.13 -24.36 12.46
CA LEU A 178 -9.43 -24.37 11.02
C LEU A 178 -8.18 -24.17 10.16
N GLU A 179 -7.30 -23.23 10.54
CA GLU A 179 -6.04 -22.98 9.83
C GLU A 179 -5.07 -24.17 9.95
N SER A 180 -5.06 -24.87 11.09
CA SER A 180 -4.30 -26.12 11.25
C SER A 180 -4.82 -27.25 10.34
N ASN A 181 -6.08 -27.19 9.93
CA ASN A 181 -6.68 -28.12 8.98
C ASN A 181 -6.60 -27.63 7.51
N GLY A 182 -5.87 -26.53 7.26
CA GLY A 182 -5.60 -26.02 5.91
C GLY A 182 -6.64 -25.05 5.35
N PHE A 183 -7.61 -24.59 6.16
CA PHE A 183 -8.58 -23.57 5.74
C PHE A 183 -8.05 -22.16 6.00
N LYS A 184 -8.25 -21.23 5.07
CA LYS A 184 -7.95 -19.82 5.23
C LYS A 184 -9.20 -19.05 5.66
N VAL A 185 -9.20 -18.52 6.88
CA VAL A 185 -10.39 -17.92 7.49
C VAL A 185 -10.20 -16.42 7.66
N PHE A 186 -11.24 -15.63 7.38
CA PHE A 186 -11.26 -14.19 7.62
C PHE A 186 -11.90 -13.85 8.97
N ILE A 187 -11.25 -13.00 9.77
CA ILE A 187 -11.82 -12.38 10.98
C ILE A 187 -11.60 -10.86 10.99
N ARG A 188 -12.66 -10.11 11.33
CA ARG A 188 -12.64 -8.63 11.31
C ARG A 188 -11.53 -8.01 12.17
N THR A 189 -11.25 -8.54 13.36
CA THR A 189 -10.24 -7.95 14.26
C THR A 189 -8.80 -8.12 13.76
N ARG A 190 -8.52 -9.16 12.96
CA ARG A 190 -7.16 -9.46 12.47
C ARG A 190 -6.92 -8.95 11.06
N ASP A 191 -7.89 -9.20 10.18
CA ASP A 191 -7.70 -9.15 8.72
C ASP A 191 -8.27 -7.89 8.09
N LEU A 192 -9.21 -7.20 8.75
CA LEU A 192 -9.78 -5.96 8.23
C LEU A 192 -8.73 -4.83 8.22
N LEU A 193 -8.65 -4.11 7.10
CA LEU A 193 -7.79 -2.94 6.99
C LEU A 193 -8.44 -1.72 7.66
N ALA A 194 -7.68 -1.02 8.52
CA ALA A 194 -8.19 0.16 9.22
C ALA A 194 -8.45 1.32 8.24
N GLY A 195 -9.56 2.03 8.41
CA GLY A 195 -9.95 3.17 7.56
C GLY A 195 -11.07 2.86 6.57
N HIS A 196 -11.45 1.59 6.40
CA HIS A 196 -12.63 1.19 5.63
C HIS A 196 -13.87 1.03 6.51
N SER A 197 -15.06 1.16 5.91
CA SER A 197 -16.33 0.85 6.58
C SER A 197 -16.44 -0.66 6.80
N GLU A 198 -16.51 -1.11 8.06
CA GLU A 198 -16.57 -2.54 8.38
C GLU A 198 -17.71 -3.25 7.63
N TYR A 199 -18.89 -2.62 7.56
CA TYR A 199 -20.07 -3.22 6.92
C TYR A 199 -19.92 -3.34 5.41
N GLU A 200 -19.43 -2.30 4.73
CA GLU A 200 -19.25 -2.32 3.28
C GLU A 200 -18.16 -3.31 2.88
N THR A 201 -17.04 -3.30 3.61
CA THR A 201 -15.92 -4.21 3.36
C THR A 201 -16.29 -5.66 3.64
N ASN A 202 -16.98 -5.94 4.74
CA ASN A 202 -17.45 -7.30 5.04
C ASN A 202 -18.39 -7.78 3.94
N MET A 203 -19.33 -6.95 3.47
CA MET A 203 -20.27 -7.34 2.41
C MET A 203 -19.57 -7.62 1.07
N GLN A 204 -18.59 -6.79 0.69
CA GLN A 204 -17.78 -7.01 -0.51
C GLN A 204 -16.92 -8.27 -0.42
N LEU A 205 -16.24 -8.49 0.72
CA LEU A 205 -15.44 -9.70 0.96
C LEU A 205 -16.28 -10.96 0.81
N ILE A 206 -17.44 -10.96 1.45
CA ILE A 206 -18.42 -12.03 1.44
C ILE A 206 -18.90 -12.33 0.01
N GLN A 207 -19.18 -11.31 -0.80
CA GLN A 207 -19.71 -11.47 -2.17
C GLN A 207 -18.66 -11.92 -3.18
N GLU A 208 -17.44 -11.39 -3.10
CA GLU A 208 -16.47 -11.48 -4.20
C GLU A 208 -15.27 -12.39 -3.88
N ARG A 209 -15.00 -12.66 -2.61
CA ARG A 209 -13.71 -13.26 -2.16
C ARG A 209 -13.83 -14.49 -1.29
N ILE A 210 -15.05 -14.92 -0.98
CA ILE A 210 -15.31 -16.13 -0.21
C ILE A 210 -15.98 -17.16 -1.10
N TRP A 211 -15.33 -18.31 -1.26
CA TRP A 211 -15.75 -19.40 -2.14
C TRP A 211 -16.96 -20.21 -1.60
N GLY A 212 -17.81 -19.58 -0.79
CA GLY A 212 -18.82 -20.23 0.04
C GLY A 212 -20.20 -19.59 0.02
N TRP A 213 -20.58 -18.83 -1.01
CA TRP A 213 -21.99 -18.47 -1.25
C TRP A 213 -22.69 -19.51 -2.12
N MET A 214 -22.95 -20.67 -1.54
CA MET A 214 -24.09 -21.53 -1.88
C MET A 214 -24.24 -22.64 -0.84
N ILE A 215 -24.74 -22.29 0.35
CA ILE A 215 -25.67 -23.14 1.10
C ILE A 215 -26.70 -22.24 1.77
#